data_AF-A0A377W917-F1
#
_entry.id   AF-A0A377W917-F1
#
_cell.length_a   1.000
_cell.length_b   1.000
_cell.length_c   1.000
_cell.angle_alpha   90.00
_cell.angle_beta   90.00
_cell.angle_gamma   90.00
#
_symmetry.space_group_name_H-M   'P 1'
#
loop_
_entity.id
_entity.type
_entity.pdbx_description
1 polymer ?
#
loop_
_entity_poly.entity_id
_entity_poly.type
_entity_poly.pdbx_seq_one_letter_code
_entity_poly.pdbx_strand_id
1 'polypeptide(L)' 'MAGVLITGFEPFGGETVNPSWEVVKQLDGMIIRGQQWWLNSYPAYSAKR' A
#
# COMPACT_ATOMS: atom_id res chain seq x y z
N MET A 1 -8.83 14.32 13.31
CA MET A 1 -9.25 13.01 12.77
C MET A 1 -7.99 12.19 12.53
N ALA A 2 -7.92 10.97 13.08
CA ALA A 2 -6.80 10.07 12.79
C ALA A 2 -7.04 9.41 11.43
N GLY A 3 -6.06 9.46 10.53
CA GLY A 3 -6.07 8.69 9.29
C GLY A 3 -5.44 7.31 9.51
N VAL A 4 -5.77 6.36 8.64
CA VAL A 4 -5.10 5.06 8.58
C VAL A 4 -4.06 5.11 7.48
N LEU A 5 -2.78 4.97 7.84
CA LEU A 5 -1.71 4.78 6.88
C LEU A 5 -1.61 3.31 6.52
N ILE A 6 -1.63 3.03 5.22
CA ILE A 6 -1.43 1.69 4.69
C ILE A 6 -0.32 1.72 3.63
N THR A 7 0.48 0.66 3.62
CA THR A 7 1.68 0.58 2.76
C THR A 7 1.67 -0.73 1.98
N GLY A 8 2.07 -0.65 0.72
CA GLY A 8 2.28 -1.78 -0.16
C GLY A 8 3.60 -1.62 -0.89
N PHE A 9 4.19 -2.74 -1.31
CA PHE A 9 5.45 -2.74 -2.05
C PHE A 9 5.18 -3.01 -3.53
N GLU A 10 5.81 -2.25 -4.41
CA GLU A 10 5.77 -2.52 -5.84
C GLU A 10 6.29 -3.95 -6.19
N PRO A 11 5.95 -4.50 -7.36
CA PRO A 11 6.52 -5.77 -7.83
C PRO A 11 8.06 -5.75 -7.82
N PHE A 12 8.67 -6.89 -7.49
CA PHE A 12 10.13 -6.99 -7.35
C PHE A 12 10.67 -8.35 -7.77
N GLY A 13 11.99 -8.46 -7.93
CA GLY A 13 12.62 -9.75 -8.24
C GLY A 13 12.22 -10.35 -9.60
N GLY A 14 11.75 -9.52 -10.54
CA GLY A 14 11.22 -9.96 -11.83
C GLY A 14 9.74 -10.31 -11.83
N GLU A 15 9.06 -10.20 -10.68
CA GLU A 15 7.60 -10.36 -10.61
C GLU A 15 6.89 -9.17 -11.28
N THR A 16 5.77 -9.46 -11.94
CA THR A 16 4.93 -8.44 -12.57
C THR A 16 3.85 -7.89 -11.65
N VAL A 17 3.56 -8.60 -10.56
CA VAL A 17 2.49 -8.27 -9.60
C VAL A 17 2.99 -8.53 -8.18
N ASN A 18 2.64 -7.61 -7.27
CA ASN A 18 2.73 -7.83 -5.83
C ASN A 18 1.33 -7.68 -5.23
N PRO A 19 0.74 -8.71 -4.61
CA PRO A 19 -0.60 -8.64 -4.04
C PRO A 19 -0.78 -7.53 -3.01
N SER A 20 0.26 -7.20 -2.24
CA SER A 20 0.20 -6.07 -1.29
C SER A 20 0.01 -4.74 -2.02
N TRP A 21 0.63 -4.56 -3.18
CA TRP A 21 0.47 -3.35 -3.98
C TRP A 21 -0.95 -3.18 -4.51
N GLU A 22 -1.50 -4.27 -5.05
CA GLU A 22 -2.82 -4.27 -5.68
C GLU A 22 -3.93 -3.99 -4.68
N VAL A 23 -3.80 -4.47 -3.44
CA VAL A 23 -4.76 -4.18 -2.37
C VAL A 23 -4.66 -2.73 -1.93
N VAL A 24 -3.46 -2.19 -1.73
CA VAL A 24 -3.33 -0.84 -1.17
C VAL A 24 -3.69 0.25 -2.18
N LYS A 25 -3.44 0.03 -3.47
CA LYS A 25 -3.95 0.88 -4.55
C LYS A 25 -5.48 1.04 -4.52
N GLN A 26 -6.20 -0.02 -4.14
CA GLN A 26 -7.66 0.05 -4.05
C GLN A 26 -8.13 0.84 -2.83
N LEU A 27 -7.33 0.93 -1.78
CA LEU A 27 -7.71 1.56 -0.52
C LEU A 27 -7.32 3.05 -0.42
N ASP A 28 -6.50 3.54 -1.34
CA ASP A 28 -6.05 4.95 -1.31
C ASP A 28 -7.22 5.92 -1.48
N GLY A 29 -7.31 6.89 -0.56
CA GLY A 29 -8.37 7.90 -0.55
C GLY A 29 -9.75 7.39 -0.12
N MET A 30 -9.91 6.09 0.17
CA MET A 30 -11.18 5.56 0.65
C MET A 30 -11.50 6.05 2.07
N ILE A 31 -12.80 6.21 2.35
CA ILE A 31 -13.30 6.45 3.70
C ILE A 31 -14.05 5.21 4.16
N ILE A 32 -13.48 4.49 5.12
CA ILE A 32 -14.07 3.28 5.68
C ILE A 32 -14.34 3.55 7.16
N ARG A 33 -15.61 3.42 7.57
CA ARG A 33 -16.07 3.70 8.95
C ARG A 33 -15.69 5.10 9.44
N GLY A 34 -15.72 6.09 8.54
CA GLY A 34 -15.36 7.49 8.85
C GLY A 34 -13.85 7.74 9.00
N GLN A 35 -13.01 6.76 8.71
CA GLN A 35 -11.55 6.91 8.70
C GLN A 35 -11.05 7.01 7.26
N GLN A 36 -10.18 7.99 7.01
CA GLN A 36 -9.55 8.17 5.71
C GLN A 36 -8.29 7.31 5.61
N TRP A 37 -8.15 6.63 4.48
CA TRP A 37 -7.04 5.75 4.17
C TRP A 37 -6.08 6.45 3.22
N TRP A 38 -4.80 6.44 3.57
CA TRP A 38 -3.75 7.05 2.77
C TRP A 38 -2.72 5.99 2.40
N LEU A 39 -2.38 5.93 1.12
CA LEU A 39 -1.35 5.06 0.60
C LEU A 39 0.02 5.75 0.64
N ASN A 40 1.04 5.01 1.07
CA ASN A 40 2.44 5.32 0.78
C ASN A 40 3.14 4.10 0.18
N SER A 41 3.81 4.28 -0.97
CA SER A 41 4.57 3.23 -1.64
C SER A 41 6.02 3.24 -1.17
N TYR A 42 6.57 2.06 -0.88
CA TYR A 42 8.01 1.88 -0.69
C TYR A 42 8.58 0.97 -1.77
N PRO A 43 9.81 1.23 -2.24
CA PRO A 43 10.46 0.33 -3.15
C PRO A 43 10.76 -0.98 -2.43
N ALA A 44 10.41 -2.10 -3.05
CA ALA A 44 10.44 -3.43 -2.46
C ALA A 44 11.81 -3.89 -1.96
N TYR A 45 12.91 -3.34 -2.49
CA TYR A 45 14.24 -3.62 -1.95
C TYR A 45 14.39 -3.21 -0.47
N SER A 46 13.54 -2.30 0.02
CA SER A 46 13.49 -1.88 1.42
C SER A 46 12.82 -2.90 2.34
N ALA A 47 12.09 -3.89 1.79
CA ALA A 47 11.34 -4.89 2.56
C ALA A 47 12.18 -6.12 2.98
N LYS A 48 13.42 -6.25 2.51
CA LYS A 48 14.32 -7.41 2.72
C LYS A 48 15.15 -7.35 4.02
N ARG A 49 14.80 -6.47 4.97
CA ARG A 49 15.45 -6.40 6.29
C ARG A 49 14.60 -7.05 7.37
#